data_AF-A0A813Y0K7-F1
#
_entry.id   AF-A0A813Y0K7-F1
#
_cell.length_a   1.000
_cell.length_b   1.000
_cell.length_c   1.000
_cell.angle_alpha   90.00
_cell.angle_beta   90.00
_cell.angle_gamma   90.00
#
_symmetry.space_group_name_H-M   'P 1'
#
loop_
_entity.id
_entity.type
_entity.pdbx_description
1 polymer ?
#
loop_
_entity_poly.entity_id
_entity_poly.type
_entity_poly.pdbx_seq_one_letter_code
_entity_poly.pdbx_strand_id
1 'polypeptide(L)'
;MDHCLFIIHDPFHYGRVPLPQEPSEQRRLERKAHAKAKQKQIAQSLISENVPVTSNNNATDDEPMLPVVTIEKLPTKSFFNQIIEQIDLNLLKNAAFTLFAISNFLASLGFNVVYNYADDLANDSKVIKDQRTYIVMSIGLSNIFGRFIIGYLGDQKCMNRLLLFILTLIISGVATMIAPLCGSSIIPHIGYASFFGFFSGGYVALTAIVLVDIVGINKLSDAFGVLLLFIGVATAIGTPTVGEDLFLFLFLVVFVAFL
;
A
#
# COMPACT_ATOMS: atom_id res chain seq x y z
N MET A 1 -7.62 -1.67 93.97
CA MET A 1 -8.63 -0.69 94.41
C MET A 1 -8.09 0.68 94.07
N ASP A 2 -8.94 1.47 93.41
CA ASP A 2 -8.97 2.94 93.41
C ASP A 2 -7.99 3.66 92.47
N HIS A 3 -8.49 4.17 91.34
CA HIS A 3 -9.06 5.53 91.13
C HIS A 3 -7.95 6.58 90.94
N CYS A 4 -7.75 7.10 89.73
CA CYS A 4 -8.46 8.22 89.08
C CYS A 4 -7.95 9.62 89.47
N LEU A 5 -7.90 10.46 88.42
CA LEU A 5 -7.87 11.94 88.36
C LEU A 5 -6.51 12.65 88.60
N PHE A 6 -5.90 13.22 87.55
CA PHE A 6 -6.13 14.56 86.93
C PHE A 6 -5.74 15.72 87.84
N ILE A 7 -4.78 16.56 87.40
CA ILE A 7 -4.83 18.05 87.33
C ILE A 7 -3.42 18.70 87.23
N ILE A 8 -3.16 19.30 86.05
CA ILE A 8 -2.57 20.63 85.75
C ILE A 8 -1.03 20.88 85.75
N HIS A 9 -0.63 21.46 84.60
CA HIS A 9 0.45 22.40 84.25
C HIS A 9 1.75 21.91 83.55
N ASP A 10 1.82 22.26 82.26
CA ASP A 10 3.00 22.42 81.36
C ASP A 10 4.17 23.22 82.01
N PRO A 11 5.44 23.15 81.52
CA PRO A 11 5.76 23.17 80.08
C PRO A 11 7.07 22.45 79.61
N PHE A 12 7.27 22.44 78.28
CA PHE A 12 8.57 22.29 77.61
C PHE A 12 9.27 20.91 77.66
N HIS A 13 8.99 20.07 76.67
CA HIS A 13 10.05 19.25 76.05
C HIS A 13 9.84 19.17 74.54
N TYR A 14 10.51 20.09 73.85
CA TYR A 14 10.58 20.21 72.39
C TYR A 14 11.11 18.91 71.77
N GLY A 15 10.39 18.41 70.77
CA GLY A 15 10.82 17.32 69.92
C GLY A 15 12.08 17.66 69.12
N ARG A 16 12.84 16.63 68.76
CA ARG A 16 13.90 16.73 67.75
C ARG A 16 13.25 17.11 66.41
N VAL A 17 13.37 18.37 66.03
CA VAL A 17 13.14 18.83 64.65
C VAL A 17 14.18 18.13 63.77
N PRO A 18 13.79 17.36 62.73
CA PRO A 18 14.74 16.81 61.78
C PRO A 18 15.46 17.95 61.07
N LEU A 19 16.79 17.90 61.04
CA LEU A 19 17.63 18.91 60.37
C LEU A 19 17.27 19.01 58.88
N PRO A 20 17.34 20.20 58.25
CA PRO A 20 17.07 20.36 56.82
C PRO A 20 18.05 19.51 56.02
N GLN A 21 17.54 18.56 55.22
CA GLN A 21 18.38 17.83 54.27
C GLN A 21 19.00 18.85 53.30
N GLU A 22 20.30 18.71 53.01
CA GLU A 22 20.98 19.60 52.08
C GLU A 22 20.17 19.75 50.78
N PRO A 23 20.04 20.96 50.22
CA PRO A 23 19.30 21.16 48.98
C PRO A 23 19.89 20.39 47.80
N SER A 24 21.14 19.91 47.90
CA SER A 24 21.79 19.01 46.94
C SER A 24 21.19 17.58 46.95
N GLU A 25 20.86 17.05 48.14
CA GLU A 25 20.32 15.71 48.38
C GLU A 25 18.83 15.62 48.01
N GLN A 26 18.02 16.61 48.38
CA GLN A 26 16.62 16.69 47.95
C GLN A 26 16.50 16.80 46.42
N ARG A 27 17.35 17.63 45.79
CA ARG A 27 17.40 17.72 44.32
C ARG A 27 17.85 16.40 43.67
N ARG A 28 18.70 15.60 44.33
CA ARG A 28 19.06 14.25 43.86
C ARG A 28 17.87 13.30 43.96
N LEU A 29 17.09 13.37 45.05
CA LEU A 29 15.91 12.53 45.23
C LEU A 29 14.80 12.88 44.22
N GLU A 30 14.53 14.16 44.00
CA GLU A 30 13.56 14.64 43.01
C GLU A 30 13.97 14.27 41.59
N ARG A 31 15.26 14.39 41.24
CA ARG A 31 15.79 13.93 39.94
C ARG A 31 15.62 12.43 39.76
N LYS A 32 15.84 11.63 40.80
CA LYS A 32 15.58 10.17 40.79
C LYS A 32 14.10 9.86 40.62
N ALA A 33 13.21 10.59 41.31
CA ALA A 33 11.75 10.44 41.18
C ALA A 33 11.25 10.81 39.77
N HIS A 34 11.73 11.93 39.21
CA HIS A 34 11.42 12.35 37.84
C HIS A 34 11.94 11.36 36.78
N ALA A 35 13.15 10.82 36.96
CA ALA A 35 13.70 9.80 36.07
C ALA A 35 12.84 8.53 36.08
N LYS A 36 12.39 8.09 37.27
CA LYS A 36 11.53 6.92 37.44
C LYS A 36 10.14 7.11 36.83
N ALA A 37 9.56 8.32 36.97
CA ALA A 37 8.28 8.66 36.35
C ALA A 37 8.38 8.68 34.82
N LYS A 38 9.44 9.28 34.28
CA LYS A 38 9.70 9.32 32.83
C LYS A 38 9.91 7.91 32.25
N GLN A 39 10.61 7.04 32.97
CA GLN A 39 10.82 5.64 32.56
C GLN A 39 9.52 4.84 32.53
N LYS A 40 8.62 5.06 33.50
CA LYS A 40 7.29 4.43 33.53
C LYS A 40 6.40 4.91 32.37
N GLN A 41 6.48 6.20 32.04
CA GLN A 41 5.73 6.80 30.94
C GLN A 41 6.18 6.25 29.57
N ILE A 42 7.50 6.05 29.38
CA ILE A 42 8.07 5.44 28.17
C ILE A 42 7.70 3.95 28.08
N ALA A 43 7.72 3.21 29.20
CA ALA A 43 7.27 1.82 29.20
C ALA A 43 5.78 1.68 28.81
N GLN A 44 4.94 2.62 29.24
CA GLN A 44 3.52 2.63 28.87
C GLN A 44 3.28 2.99 27.40
N SER A 45 4.08 3.87 26.79
CA SER A 45 3.96 4.15 25.35
C SER A 45 4.38 2.97 24.48
N LEU A 46 5.37 2.18 24.92
CA LEU A 46 5.87 1.01 24.17
C LEU A 46 4.88 -0.16 24.18
N ILE A 47 4.07 -0.30 25.24
CA ILE A 47 2.98 -1.29 25.32
C ILE A 47 1.84 -0.94 24.34
N SER A 48 1.62 0.35 24.07
CA SER A 48 0.62 0.81 23.11
C SER A 48 1.00 0.53 21.64
N GLU A 49 2.26 0.21 21.36
CA GLU A 49 2.82 0.00 20.02
C GLU A 49 3.05 -1.50 19.70
N ASN A 50 2.55 -2.42 20.54
CA ASN A 50 2.69 -3.88 20.37
C ASN A 50 4.15 -4.39 20.22
N VAL A 51 5.11 -3.69 20.82
CA VAL A 51 6.52 -4.13 20.86
C VAL A 51 6.67 -5.31 21.84
N PRO A 52 7.23 -6.47 21.43
CA PRO A 52 7.42 -7.61 22.32
C PRO A 52 8.52 -7.32 23.36
N VAL A 53 8.23 -7.52 24.65
CA VAL A 53 9.17 -7.31 25.76
C VAL A 53 9.42 -8.65 26.46
N THR A 54 10.66 -9.14 26.48
CA THR A 54 11.08 -10.29 27.29
C THR A 54 11.82 -9.86 28.55
N SER A 55 11.34 -10.28 29.72
CA SER A 55 12.03 -10.13 31.01
C SER A 55 13.02 -11.28 31.19
N ASN A 56 14.32 -10.98 31.25
CA ASN A 56 15.34 -11.99 31.52
C ASN A 56 15.67 -12.01 33.03
N ASN A 57 15.35 -13.10 33.71
CA ASN A 57 15.56 -13.25 35.16
C ASN A 57 16.80 -14.12 35.42
N ASN A 58 18.00 -13.56 35.30
CA ASN A 58 19.28 -14.11 35.76
C ASN A 58 20.22 -12.91 36.00
N ALA A 59 20.94 -12.69 37.09
CA ALA A 59 21.13 -13.40 38.35
C ALA A 59 21.72 -12.39 39.37
N THR A 60 21.74 -12.83 40.64
CA THR A 60 22.58 -12.37 41.77
C THR A 60 22.27 -11.04 42.46
N ASP A 61 22.17 -11.16 43.78
CA ASP A 61 21.76 -10.18 44.78
C ASP A 61 22.79 -9.04 44.96
N ASP A 62 22.32 -7.90 45.48
CA ASP A 62 23.04 -6.68 45.89
C ASP A 62 23.06 -5.46 44.92
N GLU A 63 21.89 -4.98 44.47
CA GLU A 63 21.56 -3.54 44.32
C GLU A 63 20.06 -3.35 43.95
N PRO A 64 19.34 -2.34 44.46
CA PRO A 64 17.92 -2.18 44.17
C PRO A 64 17.67 -1.61 42.77
N MET A 65 17.49 -2.53 41.83
CA MET A 65 16.64 -2.49 40.63
C MET A 65 16.68 -1.20 39.78
N LEU A 66 17.56 -1.22 38.78
CA LEU A 66 17.18 -0.75 37.44
C LEU A 66 17.02 -2.00 36.56
N PRO A 67 15.82 -2.36 36.09
CA PRO A 67 15.74 -3.26 34.96
C PRO A 67 16.43 -2.53 33.80
N VAL A 68 17.62 -3.02 33.43
CA VAL A 68 18.32 -2.54 32.24
C VAL A 68 17.46 -2.97 31.06
N VAL A 69 16.64 -2.04 30.56
CA VAL A 69 15.88 -2.21 29.33
C VAL A 69 16.88 -2.16 28.19
N THR A 70 17.44 -3.31 27.83
CA THR A 70 18.10 -3.47 26.54
C THR A 70 17.01 -3.35 25.48
N ILE A 71 17.00 -2.24 24.75
CA ILE A 71 16.30 -2.12 23.47
C ILE A 71 16.98 -3.15 22.56
N GLU A 72 16.40 -4.35 22.44
CA GLU A 72 16.76 -5.25 21.37
C GLU A 72 16.59 -4.44 20.09
N LYS A 73 17.67 -4.31 19.29
CA LYS A 73 17.57 -3.65 17.99
C LYS A 73 16.43 -4.36 17.28
N LEU A 74 15.30 -3.68 17.09
CA LEU A 74 14.25 -4.08 16.16
C LEU A 74 14.98 -4.60 14.95
N PRO A 75 14.83 -5.89 14.58
CA PRO A 75 15.50 -6.38 13.41
C PRO A 75 14.97 -5.52 12.29
N THR A 76 15.81 -4.62 11.78
CA THR A 76 15.72 -4.10 10.42
C THR A 76 15.97 -5.28 9.49
N LYS A 77 15.15 -6.34 9.60
CA LYS A 77 14.77 -7.11 8.43
C LYS A 77 14.20 -6.04 7.51
N SER A 78 14.98 -5.73 6.49
CA SER A 78 14.62 -4.81 5.42
C SER A 78 13.13 -4.94 5.16
N PHE A 79 12.37 -3.85 5.20
CA PHE A 79 10.93 -3.84 4.91
C PHE A 79 10.60 -4.67 3.66
N PHE A 80 11.51 -4.67 2.68
CA PHE A 80 11.48 -5.52 1.49
C PHE A 80 11.47 -7.02 1.78
N ASN A 81 12.27 -7.51 2.73
CA ASN A 81 12.31 -8.93 3.08
C ASN A 81 11.00 -9.36 3.75
N GLN A 82 10.34 -8.49 4.52
CA GLN A 82 9.03 -8.79 5.12
C GLN A 82 7.94 -8.88 4.05
N ILE A 83 7.97 -7.99 3.04
CA ILE A 83 7.05 -8.06 1.89
C ILE A 83 7.29 -9.33 1.07
N ILE A 84 8.55 -9.66 0.79
CA ILE A 84 8.90 -10.85 0.00
C ILE A 84 8.53 -12.14 0.76
N GLU A 85 8.65 -12.15 2.09
CA GLU A 85 8.26 -13.28 2.95
C GLU A 85 6.72 -13.49 2.99
N GLN A 86 5.93 -12.44 2.68
CA GLN A 86 4.47 -12.50 2.58
C GLN A 86 3.96 -12.86 1.17
N ILE A 87 4.81 -12.77 0.14
CA ILE A 87 4.43 -13.04 -1.26
C ILE A 87 4.78 -14.50 -1.63
N ASP A 88 3.77 -15.34 -1.86
CA ASP A 88 3.97 -16.73 -2.28
C ASP A 88 4.35 -16.83 -3.77
N LEU A 89 5.64 -16.70 -4.10
CA LEU A 89 6.14 -16.83 -5.47
C LEU A 89 5.93 -18.24 -6.08
N ASN A 90 5.51 -19.24 -5.31
CA ASN A 90 5.12 -20.53 -5.89
C ASN A 90 3.91 -20.41 -6.84
N LEU A 91 3.14 -19.33 -6.75
CA LEU A 91 2.06 -19.02 -7.68
C LEU A 91 2.55 -18.96 -9.14
N LEU A 92 3.78 -18.49 -9.38
CA LEU A 92 4.43 -18.43 -10.70
C LEU A 92 4.80 -19.81 -11.27
N LYS A 93 4.71 -20.90 -10.49
CA LYS A 93 4.87 -22.25 -11.06
C LYS A 93 3.62 -22.72 -11.79
N ASN A 94 2.46 -22.10 -11.51
CA ASN A 94 1.24 -22.40 -12.25
C ASN A 94 1.31 -21.73 -13.62
N ALA A 95 1.28 -22.53 -14.68
CA ALA A 95 1.32 -22.05 -16.06
C ALA A 95 0.17 -21.09 -16.36
N ALA A 96 -1.04 -21.33 -15.83
CA ALA A 96 -2.20 -20.46 -16.06
C ALA A 96 -2.01 -19.08 -15.43
N PHE A 97 -1.52 -19.01 -14.19
CA PHE A 97 -1.23 -17.74 -13.52
C PHE A 97 -0.09 -16.99 -14.23
N THR A 98 0.95 -17.71 -14.65
CA THR A 98 2.10 -17.10 -15.33
C THR A 98 1.70 -16.51 -16.68
N LEU A 99 0.90 -17.24 -17.47
CA LEU A 99 0.38 -16.75 -18.74
C LEU A 99 -0.51 -15.52 -18.54
N PHE A 100 -1.37 -15.55 -17.53
CA PHE A 100 -2.20 -14.42 -17.15
C PHE A 100 -1.39 -13.19 -16.68
N ALA A 101 -0.31 -13.41 -15.92
CA ALA A 101 0.58 -12.36 -15.46
C ALA A 101 1.38 -11.73 -16.61
N ILE A 102 1.89 -12.55 -17.53
CA ILE A 102 2.56 -12.08 -18.76
C ILE A 102 1.59 -11.28 -19.62
N SER A 103 0.34 -11.75 -19.77
CA SER A 103 -0.71 -11.04 -20.49
C SER A 103 -0.96 -9.64 -19.91
N ASN A 104 -1.11 -9.55 -18.58
CA ASN A 104 -1.27 -8.26 -17.89
C ASN A 104 -0.04 -7.35 -18.00
N PHE A 105 1.16 -7.92 -17.93
CA PHE A 105 2.42 -7.19 -18.11
C PHE A 105 2.47 -6.51 -19.49
N LEU A 106 2.13 -7.26 -20.55
CA LEU A 106 2.03 -6.76 -21.91
C LEU A 106 0.90 -5.75 -22.07
N ALA A 107 -0.29 -6.01 -21.52
CA ALA A 107 -1.41 -5.08 -21.58
C ALA A 107 -1.05 -3.73 -20.93
N SER A 108 -0.36 -3.76 -19.78
CA SER A 108 0.10 -2.56 -19.07
C SER A 108 1.09 -1.75 -19.89
N LEU A 109 2.04 -2.41 -20.57
CA LEU A 109 2.95 -1.74 -21.50
C LEU A 109 2.17 -1.00 -22.61
N GLY A 110 1.10 -1.61 -23.15
CA GLY A 110 0.30 -1.01 -24.22
C GLY A 110 -0.58 0.16 -23.77
N PHE A 111 -1.08 0.12 -22.54
CA PHE A 111 -1.86 1.23 -21.98
C PHE A 111 -1.04 2.50 -21.80
N ASN A 112 0.28 2.39 -21.57
CA ASN A 112 1.16 3.56 -21.48
C ASN A 112 1.16 4.41 -22.76
N VAL A 113 0.93 3.80 -23.93
CA VAL A 113 0.86 4.53 -25.20
C VAL A 113 -0.26 5.57 -25.18
N VAL A 114 -1.43 5.23 -24.65
CA VAL A 114 -2.59 6.14 -24.63
C VAL A 114 -2.33 7.34 -23.72
N TYR A 115 -1.65 7.12 -22.60
CA TYR A 115 -1.28 8.19 -21.68
C TYR A 115 -0.18 9.08 -22.26
N ASN A 116 0.82 8.50 -22.92
CA ASN A 116 1.88 9.25 -23.60
C ASN A 116 1.33 10.07 -24.77
N TYR A 117 0.36 9.53 -25.52
CA TYR A 117 -0.31 10.27 -26.59
C TYR A 117 -1.01 11.54 -26.07
N ALA A 118 -1.61 11.47 -24.88
CA ALA A 118 -2.20 12.65 -24.24
C ALA A 118 -1.14 13.69 -23.82
N ASP A 119 0.09 13.26 -23.55
CA ASP A 119 1.23 14.13 -23.24
C ASP A 119 1.86 14.71 -24.51
N ASP A 120 1.98 13.94 -25.59
CA ASP A 120 2.47 14.40 -26.90
C ASP A 120 1.55 15.48 -27.48
N LEU A 121 0.23 15.32 -27.35
CA LEU A 121 -0.73 16.34 -27.78
C LEU A 121 -0.53 17.69 -27.05
N ALA A 122 -0.05 17.66 -25.80
CA ALA A 122 0.25 18.85 -25.01
C ALA A 122 1.57 19.52 -25.42
N ASN A 123 2.48 18.79 -26.07
CA ASN A 123 3.79 19.28 -26.51
C ASN A 123 3.76 19.80 -27.95
N ASP A 124 3.09 19.09 -28.87
CA ASP A 124 3.02 19.43 -30.29
C ASP A 124 2.08 20.60 -30.60
N SER A 125 1.13 20.84 -29.71
CA SER A 125 0.13 21.86 -29.89
C SER A 125 0.46 23.01 -28.93
N LYS A 126 0.58 24.25 -29.42
CA LYS A 126 0.46 25.48 -28.60
C LYS A 126 -0.96 25.62 -27.98
N VAL A 127 -1.64 24.51 -27.77
CA VAL A 127 -3.04 24.36 -27.43
C VAL A 127 -3.12 24.08 -25.94
N ILE A 128 -3.62 25.10 -25.26
CA ILE A 128 -4.32 25.14 -23.97
C ILE A 128 -4.35 23.78 -23.22
N LYS A 129 -3.66 23.74 -22.07
CA LYS A 129 -3.69 22.67 -21.04
C LYS A 129 -5.08 22.07 -20.76
N ASP A 130 -6.14 22.84 -21.01
CA ASP A 130 -7.53 22.43 -20.81
C ASP A 130 -7.89 21.23 -21.70
N GLN A 131 -7.37 21.12 -22.94
CA GLN A 131 -7.71 20.00 -23.83
C GLN A 131 -7.21 18.65 -23.33
N ARG A 132 -5.97 18.56 -22.83
CA ARG A 132 -5.45 17.36 -22.18
C ARG A 132 -6.31 16.96 -20.99
N THR A 133 -6.72 17.95 -20.20
CA THR A 133 -7.54 17.73 -19.01
C THR A 133 -8.87 17.07 -19.40
N TYR A 134 -9.54 17.54 -20.46
CA TYR A 134 -10.78 16.93 -20.93
C TYR A 134 -10.61 15.47 -21.40
N ILE A 135 -9.51 15.15 -22.09
CA ILE A 135 -9.21 13.77 -22.52
C ILE A 135 -8.98 12.86 -21.30
N VAL A 136 -8.11 13.27 -20.38
CA VAL A 136 -7.82 12.45 -19.19
C VAL A 136 -9.06 12.29 -18.30
N MET A 137 -9.87 13.33 -18.16
CA MET A 137 -11.15 13.26 -17.44
C MET A 137 -12.14 12.30 -18.10
N SER A 138 -12.23 12.30 -19.45
CA SER A 138 -13.12 11.39 -20.15
C SER A 138 -12.68 9.93 -20.03
N ILE A 139 -11.36 9.65 -20.06
CA ILE A 139 -10.80 8.32 -19.75
C ILE A 139 -11.21 7.89 -18.35
N GLY A 140 -11.00 8.76 -17.35
CA GLY A 140 -11.32 8.45 -15.96
C GLY A 140 -12.80 8.15 -15.74
N LEU A 141 -13.68 9.01 -16.29
CA LEU A 141 -15.12 8.86 -16.12
C LEU A 141 -15.64 7.59 -16.82
N SER A 142 -15.25 7.37 -18.08
CA SER A 142 -15.63 6.16 -18.83
C SER A 142 -15.08 4.88 -18.20
N ASN A 143 -13.89 4.92 -17.60
CA ASN A 143 -13.31 3.78 -16.88
C ASN A 143 -14.19 3.32 -15.71
N ILE A 144 -14.74 4.27 -14.94
CA ILE A 144 -15.68 3.96 -13.86
C ILE A 144 -16.92 3.27 -14.42
N PHE A 145 -17.54 3.83 -15.46
CA PHE A 145 -18.70 3.20 -16.11
C PHE A 145 -18.40 1.82 -16.68
N GLY A 146 -17.22 1.66 -17.29
CA GLY A 146 -16.71 0.39 -17.79
C GLY A 146 -16.62 -0.68 -16.71
N ARG A 147 -16.03 -0.33 -15.55
CA ARG A 147 -15.95 -1.22 -14.38
C ARG A 147 -17.32 -1.69 -13.91
N PHE A 148 -18.28 -0.78 -13.81
CA PHE A 148 -19.64 -1.13 -13.38
C PHE A 148 -20.35 -2.02 -14.39
N ILE A 149 -20.38 -1.62 -15.67
CA ILE A 149 -21.16 -2.32 -16.70
C ILE A 149 -20.54 -3.68 -17.03
N ILE A 150 -19.24 -3.71 -17.32
CA ILE A 150 -18.54 -4.93 -17.71
C ILE A 150 -18.32 -5.84 -16.50
N GLY A 151 -18.03 -5.27 -15.32
CA GLY A 151 -17.95 -6.04 -14.08
C GLY A 151 -19.28 -6.72 -13.75
N TYR A 152 -20.40 -6.01 -13.87
CA TYR A 152 -21.73 -6.60 -13.73
C TYR A 152 -22.00 -7.70 -14.77
N LEU A 153 -21.57 -7.51 -16.02
CA LEU A 153 -21.66 -8.53 -17.07
C LEU A 153 -20.81 -9.77 -16.76
N GLY A 154 -19.65 -9.59 -16.12
CA GLY A 154 -18.78 -10.69 -15.68
C GLY A 154 -19.39 -11.57 -14.60
N ASP A 155 -20.33 -11.03 -13.80
CA ASP A 155 -21.03 -11.80 -12.77
C ASP A 155 -22.25 -12.56 -13.29
N GLN A 156 -22.67 -12.31 -14.53
CA GLN A 156 -23.77 -13.04 -15.15
C GLN A 156 -23.36 -14.47 -15.50
N LYS A 157 -24.15 -15.45 -15.03
CA LYS A 157 -23.90 -16.89 -15.27
C LYS A 157 -23.91 -17.29 -16.74
N CYS A 158 -24.50 -16.48 -17.61
CA CYS A 158 -24.61 -16.75 -19.04
C CYS A 158 -23.33 -16.42 -19.82
N MET A 159 -22.34 -15.76 -19.20
CA MET A 159 -21.15 -15.27 -19.90
C MET A 159 -19.88 -15.93 -19.34
N ASN A 160 -18.97 -16.34 -20.22
CA ASN A 160 -17.65 -16.82 -19.80
C ASN A 160 -16.76 -15.63 -19.42
N ARG A 161 -16.39 -15.54 -18.14
CA ARG A 161 -15.55 -14.46 -17.57
C ARG A 161 -14.25 -14.26 -18.34
N LEU A 162 -13.61 -15.37 -18.75
CA LEU A 162 -12.35 -15.36 -19.50
C LEU A 162 -12.54 -14.85 -20.93
N LEU A 163 -13.64 -15.22 -21.59
CA LEU A 163 -13.95 -14.72 -22.94
C LEU A 163 -14.24 -13.22 -22.90
N LEU A 164 -15.00 -12.76 -21.90
CA LEU A 164 -15.28 -11.34 -21.71
C LEU A 164 -13.98 -10.55 -21.49
N PHE A 165 -13.05 -11.08 -20.70
CA PHE A 165 -11.71 -10.51 -20.49
C PHE A 165 -10.96 -10.36 -21.82
N ILE A 166 -10.86 -11.44 -22.60
CA ILE A 166 -10.19 -11.44 -23.91
C ILE A 166 -10.83 -10.42 -24.86
N LEU A 167 -12.17 -10.36 -24.94
CA LEU A 167 -12.87 -9.39 -25.80
C LEU A 167 -12.55 -7.95 -25.40
N THR A 168 -12.60 -7.63 -24.11
CA THR A 168 -12.27 -6.26 -23.66
C THR A 168 -10.82 -5.89 -23.97
N LEU A 169 -9.90 -6.86 -23.84
CA LEU A 169 -8.49 -6.67 -24.17
C LEU A 169 -8.31 -6.41 -25.67
N ILE A 170 -8.89 -7.24 -26.55
CA ILE A 170 -8.83 -7.06 -28.01
C ILE A 170 -9.41 -5.71 -28.42
N ILE A 171 -10.61 -5.37 -27.91
CA ILE A 171 -11.27 -4.10 -28.26
C ILE A 171 -10.42 -2.91 -27.82
N SER A 172 -9.83 -2.95 -26.63
CA SER A 172 -8.94 -1.89 -26.16
C SER A 172 -7.66 -1.78 -27.00
N GLY A 173 -7.07 -2.90 -27.41
CA GLY A 173 -5.89 -2.92 -28.29
C GLY A 173 -6.17 -2.36 -29.68
N VAL A 174 -7.29 -2.76 -30.29
CA VAL A 174 -7.75 -2.20 -31.57
C VAL A 174 -8.04 -0.71 -31.46
N ALA A 175 -8.65 -0.27 -30.35
CA ALA A 175 -8.88 1.14 -30.10
C ALA A 175 -7.54 1.91 -30.09
N THR A 176 -6.50 1.41 -29.42
CA THR A 176 -5.17 2.05 -29.38
C THR A 176 -4.52 2.22 -30.76
N MET A 177 -4.77 1.32 -31.72
CA MET A 177 -4.32 1.50 -33.11
C MET A 177 -4.99 2.67 -33.83
N ILE A 178 -6.21 3.00 -33.42
CA ILE A 178 -6.99 4.11 -34.00
C ILE A 178 -6.55 5.46 -33.42
N ALA A 179 -5.82 5.45 -32.29
CA ALA A 179 -5.31 6.66 -31.64
C ALA A 179 -4.49 7.58 -32.58
N PRO A 180 -3.42 7.11 -33.26
CA PRO A 180 -2.63 7.97 -34.16
C PRO A 180 -3.39 8.42 -35.42
N LEU A 181 -4.51 7.76 -35.77
CA LEU A 181 -5.34 8.15 -36.91
C LEU A 181 -6.29 9.32 -36.59
N CYS A 182 -6.43 9.68 -35.32
CA CYS A 182 -7.15 10.87 -34.92
C CYS A 182 -6.32 12.12 -35.25
N GLY A 183 -6.67 12.80 -36.36
CA GLY A 183 -6.07 14.09 -36.74
C GLY A 183 -6.31 15.19 -35.70
N SER A 184 -5.88 16.43 -35.97
CA SER A 184 -5.77 17.54 -34.98
C SER A 184 -7.05 18.05 -34.27
N SER A 185 -8.20 17.37 -34.39
CA SER A 185 -9.46 17.78 -33.76
C SER A 185 -9.66 17.13 -32.39
N ILE A 186 -10.10 17.91 -31.39
CA ILE A 186 -10.32 17.45 -30.01
C ILE A 186 -11.52 16.50 -29.85
N ILE A 187 -12.57 16.66 -30.66
CA ILE A 187 -13.80 15.85 -30.57
C ILE A 187 -13.53 14.35 -30.79
N PRO A 188 -12.84 13.91 -31.86
CA PRO A 188 -12.53 12.49 -32.05
C PRO A 188 -11.60 11.94 -30.97
N HIS A 189 -10.71 12.77 -30.41
CA HIS A 189 -9.85 12.38 -29.29
C HIS A 189 -10.68 12.04 -28.05
N ILE A 190 -11.65 12.88 -27.68
CA ILE A 190 -12.52 12.62 -26.52
C ILE A 190 -13.37 11.36 -26.75
N GLY A 191 -13.88 11.15 -27.96
CA GLY A 191 -14.65 9.96 -28.32
C GLY A 191 -13.81 8.68 -28.21
N TYR A 192 -12.62 8.68 -28.80
CA TYR A 192 -11.65 7.58 -28.68
C TYR A 192 -11.27 7.32 -27.23
N ALA A 193 -10.91 8.37 -26.49
CA ALA A 193 -10.50 8.28 -25.08
C ALA A 193 -11.60 7.71 -24.17
N SER A 194 -12.85 8.08 -24.42
CA SER A 194 -14.01 7.53 -23.71
C SER A 194 -14.24 6.06 -24.04
N PHE A 195 -14.06 5.68 -25.31
CA PHE A 195 -14.21 4.29 -25.75
C PHE A 195 -13.10 3.41 -25.14
N PHE A 196 -11.84 3.83 -25.27
CA PHE A 196 -10.70 3.14 -24.67
C PHE A 196 -10.85 3.04 -23.14
N GLY A 197 -11.19 4.15 -22.46
CA GLY A 197 -11.36 4.18 -21.02
C GLY A 197 -12.44 3.22 -20.53
N PHE A 198 -13.56 3.11 -21.25
CA PHE A 198 -14.63 2.17 -20.95
C PHE A 198 -14.15 0.70 -20.98
N PHE A 199 -13.51 0.27 -22.06
CA PHE A 199 -13.04 -1.12 -22.17
C PHE A 199 -11.85 -1.41 -21.25
N SER A 200 -10.93 -0.46 -21.08
CA SER A 200 -9.82 -0.56 -20.13
C SER A 200 -10.33 -0.71 -18.69
N GLY A 201 -11.36 0.05 -18.30
CA GLY A 201 -11.98 -0.08 -16.98
C GLY A 201 -12.60 -1.46 -16.76
N GLY A 202 -13.32 -1.98 -17.76
CA GLY A 202 -13.86 -3.34 -17.72
C GLY A 202 -12.78 -4.41 -17.61
N TYR A 203 -11.70 -4.28 -18.38
CA TYR A 203 -10.53 -5.16 -18.31
C TYR A 203 -9.94 -5.20 -16.89
N VAL A 204 -9.73 -4.03 -16.25
CA VAL A 204 -9.18 -3.97 -14.88
C VAL A 204 -10.12 -4.61 -13.87
N ALA A 205 -11.44 -4.42 -14.00
CA ALA A 205 -12.42 -5.08 -13.14
C ALA A 205 -12.39 -6.61 -13.31
N LEU A 206 -12.34 -7.10 -14.55
CA LEU A 206 -12.29 -8.52 -14.85
C LEU A 206 -10.98 -9.18 -14.46
N THR A 207 -9.88 -8.42 -14.41
CA THR A 207 -8.57 -8.93 -14.01
C THR A 207 -8.62 -9.60 -12.64
N ALA A 208 -9.22 -8.93 -11.64
CA ALA A 208 -9.36 -9.50 -10.31
C ALA A 208 -10.28 -10.73 -10.28
N ILE A 209 -11.36 -10.72 -11.07
CA ILE A 209 -12.32 -11.81 -11.18
C ILE A 209 -11.67 -13.07 -11.77
N VAL A 210 -11.03 -12.93 -12.94
CA VAL A 210 -10.32 -14.03 -13.60
C VAL A 210 -9.17 -14.52 -12.73
N LEU A 211 -8.51 -13.64 -12.00
CA LEU A 211 -7.47 -14.03 -11.07
C LEU A 211 -8.00 -14.92 -9.94
N VAL A 212 -9.15 -14.56 -9.34
CA VAL A 212 -9.83 -15.42 -8.36
C VAL A 212 -10.15 -16.79 -8.95
N ASP A 213 -10.58 -16.85 -10.21
CA ASP A 213 -10.91 -18.12 -10.87
C ASP A 213 -9.66 -19.02 -11.07
N ILE A 214 -8.48 -18.43 -11.27
CA ILE A 214 -7.22 -19.17 -11.48
C ILE A 214 -6.58 -19.64 -10.17
N VAL A 215 -6.47 -18.76 -9.17
CA VAL A 215 -5.71 -19.04 -7.92
C VAL A 215 -6.61 -19.35 -6.72
N GLY A 216 -7.91 -19.06 -6.82
CA GLY A 216 -8.85 -19.13 -5.71
C GLY A 216 -8.77 -17.90 -4.79
N ILE A 217 -9.89 -17.63 -4.09
CA ILE A 217 -10.04 -16.45 -3.22
C ILE A 217 -9.01 -16.41 -2.06
N ASN A 218 -8.56 -17.57 -1.57
CA ASN A 218 -7.65 -17.68 -0.44
C ASN A 218 -6.25 -17.14 -0.72
N LYS A 219 -5.81 -17.22 -1.99
CA LYS A 219 -4.48 -16.75 -2.43
C LYS A 219 -4.57 -15.50 -3.32
N LEU A 220 -5.74 -14.86 -3.39
CA LEU A 220 -5.97 -13.70 -4.24
C LEU A 220 -5.03 -12.55 -3.92
N SER A 221 -4.87 -12.22 -2.63
CA SER A 221 -4.03 -11.09 -2.20
C SER A 221 -2.58 -11.27 -2.64
N ASP A 222 -2.02 -12.46 -2.39
CA ASP A 222 -0.63 -12.78 -2.75
C ASP A 222 -0.44 -12.75 -4.27
N ALA A 223 -1.37 -13.37 -5.01
CA ALA A 223 -1.33 -13.42 -6.47
C ALA A 223 -1.50 -12.03 -7.11
N PHE A 224 -2.40 -11.22 -6.57
CA PHE A 224 -2.64 -9.86 -7.05
C PHE A 224 -1.44 -8.96 -6.73
N GLY A 225 -0.78 -9.16 -5.58
CA GLY A 225 0.47 -8.49 -5.24
C GLY A 225 1.59 -8.81 -6.24
N VAL A 226 1.80 -10.08 -6.58
CA VAL A 226 2.75 -10.48 -7.63
C VAL A 226 2.38 -9.85 -8.97
N LEU A 227 1.10 -9.89 -9.35
CA LEU A 227 0.59 -9.30 -10.59
C LEU A 227 0.89 -7.80 -10.68
N LEU A 228 0.63 -7.05 -9.60
CA LEU A 228 0.92 -5.62 -9.50
C LEU A 228 2.42 -5.35 -9.60
N LEU A 229 3.27 -6.23 -9.07
CA LEU A 229 4.72 -6.13 -9.20
C LEU A 229 5.14 -6.19 -10.68
N PHE A 230 4.58 -7.15 -11.45
CA PHE A 230 4.79 -7.22 -12.90
C PHE A 230 4.26 -5.98 -13.60
N ILE A 231 3.04 -5.53 -13.31
CA ILE A 231 2.44 -4.30 -13.89
C ILE A 231 3.31 -3.06 -13.60
N GLY A 232 3.86 -2.95 -12.39
CA GLY A 232 4.76 -1.87 -12.01
C GLY A 232 6.06 -1.88 -12.82
N VAL A 233 6.70 -3.05 -12.96
CA VAL A 233 7.89 -3.22 -13.81
C VAL A 233 7.57 -2.91 -15.27
N ALA A 234 6.43 -3.39 -15.78
CA ALA A 234 5.95 -3.07 -17.13
C ALA A 234 5.82 -1.57 -17.31
N THR A 235 5.20 -0.85 -16.38
CA THR A 235 5.02 0.60 -16.49
C THR A 235 6.34 1.37 -16.46
N ALA A 236 7.30 0.90 -15.65
CA ALA A 236 8.65 1.48 -15.61
C ALA A 236 9.42 1.28 -16.92
N ILE A 237 9.26 0.13 -17.58
CA ILE A 237 9.86 -0.16 -18.90
C ILE A 237 9.06 0.50 -20.04
N GLY A 238 7.75 0.64 -19.86
CA GLY A 238 6.82 1.13 -20.87
C GLY A 238 7.15 2.53 -21.34
N THR A 239 7.42 3.44 -20.39
CA THR A 239 7.73 4.85 -20.67
C THR A 239 8.89 5.05 -21.66
N PRO A 240 10.06 4.38 -21.54
CA PRO A 240 11.11 4.48 -22.57
C PRO A 240 10.81 3.68 -23.86
N THR A 241 10.04 2.59 -23.81
CA THR A 241 9.78 1.75 -24.99
C THR A 241 8.69 2.25 -25.94
N VAL A 242 7.90 3.27 -25.57
CA VAL A 242 6.78 3.77 -26.40
C VAL A 242 7.23 4.36 -27.75
N GLY A 243 8.53 4.55 -27.98
CA GLY A 243 9.08 5.01 -29.26
C GLY A 243 9.20 3.96 -30.37
N GLU A 244 9.10 2.65 -30.07
CA GLU A 244 9.36 1.58 -31.05
C GLU A 244 8.06 0.83 -31.42
N ASP A 245 7.58 1.09 -32.64
CA ASP A 245 6.52 0.40 -33.39
C ASP A 245 5.29 -0.10 -32.60
N LEU A 246 4.30 0.79 -32.49
CA LEU A 246 2.92 0.52 -32.04
C LEU A 246 2.31 -0.78 -32.62
N PHE A 247 2.70 -1.15 -33.84
CA PHE A 247 2.22 -2.33 -34.57
C PHE A 247 2.71 -3.66 -33.97
N LEU A 248 3.97 -3.71 -33.50
CA LEU A 248 4.52 -4.87 -32.81
C LEU A 248 3.80 -5.09 -31.48
N PHE A 249 3.35 -3.99 -30.87
CA PHE A 249 2.55 -3.97 -29.65
C PHE A 249 1.14 -4.58 -29.85
N LEU A 250 0.44 -4.20 -30.92
CA LEU A 250 -0.84 -4.83 -31.27
C LEU A 250 -0.66 -6.31 -31.55
N PHE A 251 0.38 -6.67 -32.32
CA PHE A 251 0.66 -8.07 -32.63
C PHE A 251 0.90 -8.87 -31.34
N LEU A 252 1.59 -8.29 -30.36
CA LEU A 252 1.80 -8.89 -29.04
C LEU A 252 0.52 -9.04 -28.23
N VAL A 253 -0.32 -8.01 -28.18
CA VAL A 253 -1.62 -8.05 -27.47
C VAL A 253 -2.58 -9.05 -28.10
N VAL A 254 -2.64 -9.09 -29.43
CA VAL A 254 -3.45 -10.06 -30.18
C VAL A 254 -2.88 -11.47 -29.99
N PHE A 255 -1.57 -11.66 -30.11
CA PHE A 255 -0.92 -12.95 -29.85
C PHE A 255 -1.21 -13.48 -28.45
N VAL A 256 -1.20 -12.60 -27.44
CA VAL A 256 -1.58 -12.94 -26.06
C VAL A 256 -3.06 -13.24 -25.92
N ALA A 257 -3.94 -12.53 -26.62
CA ALA A 257 -5.37 -12.82 -26.61
C ALA A 257 -5.71 -14.20 -27.21
N PHE A 258 -4.78 -14.79 -27.97
CA PHE A 258 -4.89 -16.11 -28.61
C PHE A 258 -4.08 -17.22 -27.92
N LEU A 259 -3.31 -16.91 -26.87
CA LEU A 259 -2.52 -17.85 -26.06
C LEU A 259 -3.34 -18.44 -24.90
#